data_AF-A0A1Q5PAF8-F1
#
_entry.id   AF-A0A1Q5PAF8-F1
#
_cell.length_a   1.000
_cell.length_b   1.000
_cell.length_c   1.000
_cell.angle_alpha   90.00
_cell.angle_beta   90.00
_cell.angle_gamma   90.00
#
_symmetry.space_group_name_H-M   'P 1'
#
loop_
_entity.id
_entity.type
_entity.pdbx_description
1 polymer ?
#
loop_
_entity_poly.entity_id
_entity_poly.type
_entity_poly.pdbx_seq_one_letter_code
_entity_poly.pdbx_strand_id
1 'polypeptide(L)'
;MKQLLLALLFCFSTGLLFGQSVSSGTPLMMPYEQNQEWASTLKALDKGDQWAMISERFFEFEAVGETLEKEELYVPFLIIDGIAPHVATLSMSTRSKVRDIIRDDGIKEVLVVDKEPETWYANKVFAGIVLITLNNRKTSKKLLKLLTK
;
A
#
# COMPACT_ATOMS: atom_id res chain seq x y z
N MET A 1 40.70 -19.82 32.51
CA MET A 1 41.23 -18.48 32.79
C MET A 1 41.55 -17.81 31.47
N LYS A 2 40.86 -16.69 31.22
CA LYS A 2 41.30 -15.52 30.45
C LYS A 2 42.16 -15.78 29.22
N GLN A 3 41.53 -15.93 28.04
CA GLN A 3 42.01 -15.25 26.84
C GLN A 3 40.80 -14.76 26.01
N LEU A 4 40.64 -13.42 26.03
CA LEU A 4 40.09 -12.52 25.01
C LEU A 4 38.76 -12.95 24.35
N LEU A 5 37.57 -12.39 24.63
CA LEU A 5 37.19 -11.01 24.95
C LEU A 5 37.91 -9.95 24.12
N LEU A 6 37.90 -10.09 22.79
CA LEU A 6 38.33 -9.03 21.86
C LEU A 6 37.74 -9.20 20.45
N ALA A 7 36.41 -9.21 20.32
CA ALA A 7 35.72 -8.93 19.05
C ALA A 7 34.36 -8.23 19.26
N LEU A 8 34.13 -7.70 20.47
CA LEU A 8 33.25 -6.56 20.71
C LEU A 8 34.15 -5.32 20.55
N LEU A 9 33.71 -4.34 19.75
CA LEU A 9 34.46 -3.16 19.29
C LEU A 9 35.36 -3.40 18.07
N PHE A 10 34.72 -3.59 16.91
CA PHE A 10 35.14 -2.84 15.74
C PHE A 10 34.08 -1.76 15.48
N CYS A 11 34.39 -0.56 15.98
CA CYS A 11 34.01 0.77 15.50
C CYS A 11 32.88 0.79 14.44
N PHE A 12 31.67 1.28 14.73
CA PHE A 12 31.40 2.69 15.06
C PHE A 12 32.27 3.66 14.23
N SER A 13 32.17 3.58 12.90
CA SER A 13 32.49 4.64 11.94
C SER A 13 32.18 4.09 10.55
N THR A 14 31.03 4.31 9.95
CA THR A 14 30.64 5.57 9.32
C THR A 14 29.27 5.32 8.68
N GLY A 15 28.32 6.22 8.90
CA GLY A 15 27.00 6.08 8.28
C GLY A 15 25.88 6.72 9.05
N LEU A 16 26.09 7.94 9.57
CA LEU A 16 25.00 8.91 9.64
C LEU A 16 24.47 9.09 8.21
N LEU A 17 23.52 8.26 7.79
CA LEU A 17 22.60 8.57 6.71
C LEU A 17 21.38 9.29 7.34
N PHE A 18 21.66 10.37 8.06
CA PHE A 18 20.69 11.46 8.17
C PHE A 18 20.85 12.28 6.89
N GLY A 19 19.85 12.25 6.02
CA GLY A 19 19.81 13.20 4.91
C GLY A 19 19.31 12.70 3.56
N GLN A 20 18.57 11.60 3.47
CA GLN A 20 17.67 11.39 2.33
C GLN A 20 16.24 11.27 2.82
N SER A 21 15.66 12.41 3.18
CA SER A 21 14.22 12.59 3.12
C SER A 21 13.83 12.73 1.64
N VAL A 22 13.84 11.63 0.92
CA VAL A 22 12.98 11.48 -0.25
C VAL A 22 11.96 10.45 0.18
N SER A 23 10.93 10.92 0.89
CA SER A 23 9.67 10.18 1.00
C SER A 23 9.00 10.22 -0.38
N SER A 24 9.62 9.61 -1.39
CA SER A 24 8.89 9.21 -2.58
C SER A 24 8.14 7.95 -2.17
N GLY A 25 7.00 8.13 -1.50
CA GLY A 25 6.13 7.01 -1.16
C GLY A 25 5.86 6.15 -2.39
N THR A 26 5.57 4.88 -2.18
CA THR A 26 5.30 3.91 -3.25
C THR A 26 4.32 4.51 -4.27
N PRO A 27 4.69 4.63 -5.56
CA PRO A 27 3.83 5.28 -6.54
C PRO A 27 2.51 4.51 -6.72
N LEU A 28 1.43 5.26 -6.94
CA LEU A 28 0.12 4.67 -7.18
C LEU A 28 0.14 3.76 -8.42
N MET A 29 0.70 4.28 -9.52
CA MET A 29 0.82 3.57 -10.80
C MET A 29 2.23 3.01 -10.97
N MET A 30 2.34 1.74 -11.39
CA MET A 30 3.61 1.06 -11.62
C MET A 30 3.52 0.10 -12.82
N PRO A 31 4.66 -0.28 -13.44
CA PRO A 31 4.68 -1.37 -14.41
C PRO A 31 4.09 -2.67 -13.85
N TYR A 32 3.63 -3.56 -14.74
CA TYR A 32 2.98 -4.82 -14.34
C TYR A 32 3.84 -5.69 -13.41
N GLU A 33 5.13 -5.86 -13.73
CA GLU A 33 6.04 -6.69 -12.93
C GLU A 33 6.23 -6.15 -11.52
N GLN A 34 6.37 -4.82 -11.38
CA GLN A 34 6.46 -4.16 -10.07
C GLN A 34 5.15 -4.26 -9.28
N ASN A 35 3.99 -4.23 -9.96
CA ASN A 35 2.70 -4.50 -9.32
C ASN A 35 2.61 -5.92 -8.76
N GLN A 36 3.09 -6.91 -9.51
CA GLN A 36 3.11 -8.31 -9.11
C GLN A 36 4.03 -8.52 -7.90
N GLU A 37 5.23 -7.95 -7.92
CA GLU A 37 6.17 -8.01 -6.79
C GLU A 37 5.59 -7.34 -5.54
N TRP A 38 5.00 -6.15 -5.70
CA TRP A 38 4.33 -5.42 -4.62
C TRP A 38 3.18 -6.25 -4.03
N ALA A 39 2.32 -6.85 -4.85
CA ALA A 39 1.18 -7.65 -4.39
C ALA A 39 1.64 -8.94 -3.69
N SER A 40 2.66 -9.62 -4.23
CA SER A 40 3.26 -10.80 -3.60
C SER A 40 3.88 -10.46 -2.24
N THR A 41 4.55 -9.31 -2.15
CA THR A 41 5.13 -8.83 -0.88
C THR A 41 4.03 -8.51 0.12
N LEU A 42 3.02 -7.72 -0.28
CA LEU A 42 1.87 -7.39 0.55
C LEU A 42 1.18 -8.64 1.12
N LYS A 43 0.98 -9.66 0.28
CA LYS A 43 0.33 -10.92 0.67
C LYS A 43 1.11 -11.71 1.72
N ALA A 44 2.43 -11.56 1.78
CA ALA A 44 3.30 -12.26 2.72
C ALA A 44 3.47 -11.52 4.07
N LEU A 45 3.07 -10.25 4.15
CA LEU A 45 3.13 -9.44 5.37
C LEU A 45 2.02 -9.81 6.36
N ASP A 46 2.22 -9.43 7.62
CA ASP A 46 1.14 -9.45 8.60
C ASP A 46 0.14 -8.31 8.34
N LYS A 47 -0.99 -8.34 9.05
CA LYS A 47 -2.09 -7.39 8.82
C LYS A 47 -1.70 -5.92 9.07
N GLY A 48 -0.86 -5.66 10.07
CA GLY A 48 -0.46 -4.29 10.41
C GLY A 48 0.46 -3.72 9.34
N ASP A 49 1.43 -4.51 8.92
CA ASP A 49 2.36 -4.16 7.85
C ASP A 49 1.64 -4.09 6.49
N GLN A 50 0.64 -4.95 6.26
CA GLN A 50 -0.23 -4.87 5.08
C GLN A 50 -0.94 -3.53 4.99
N TRP A 51 -1.54 -3.08 6.10
CA TRP A 51 -2.22 -1.80 6.12
C TRP A 51 -1.25 -0.63 5.89
N ALA A 52 -0.07 -0.65 6.53
CA ALA A 52 0.92 0.39 6.33
C ALA A 52 1.30 0.53 4.84
N MET A 53 1.62 -0.59 4.19
CA MET A 53 1.99 -0.64 2.77
C MET A 53 0.85 -0.22 1.83
N ILE A 54 -0.39 -0.62 2.13
CA ILE A 54 -1.58 -0.19 1.39
C ILE A 54 -1.81 1.32 1.58
N SER A 55 -1.71 1.80 2.82
CA SER A 55 -1.97 3.19 3.18
C SER A 55 -1.01 4.12 2.47
N GLU A 56 0.29 3.79 2.51
CA GLU A 56 1.31 4.54 1.81
C GLU A 56 0.98 4.66 0.31
N ARG A 57 0.73 3.53 -0.35
CA ARG A 57 0.52 3.48 -1.80
C ARG A 57 -0.77 4.15 -2.27
N PHE A 58 -1.88 3.94 -1.57
CA PHE A 58 -3.19 4.43 -2.02
C PHE A 58 -3.59 5.76 -1.37
N PHE A 59 -3.04 6.15 -0.23
CA PHE A 59 -3.50 7.34 0.49
C PHE A 59 -2.42 8.39 0.72
N GLU A 60 -1.14 8.07 0.49
CA GLU A 60 -0.02 8.99 0.74
C GLU A 60 0.82 9.31 -0.50
N PHE A 61 0.49 8.73 -1.66
CA PHE A 61 1.21 9.02 -2.90
C PHE A 61 1.14 10.52 -3.28
N GLU A 62 2.27 11.06 -3.71
CA GLU A 62 2.31 12.36 -4.40
C GLU A 62 1.82 12.16 -5.83
N ALA A 63 0.97 13.07 -6.34
CA ALA A 63 0.55 13.01 -7.72
C ALA A 63 1.78 13.24 -8.61
N VAL A 64 2.26 12.18 -9.26
CA VAL A 64 3.36 12.31 -10.22
C VAL A 64 2.86 13.19 -11.36
N GLY A 65 3.50 14.34 -11.57
CA GLY A 65 3.22 15.24 -12.69
C GLY A 65 3.32 14.49 -14.03
N GLU A 66 2.60 14.99 -15.03
CA GLU A 66 2.25 14.38 -16.33
C GLU A 66 3.40 13.93 -17.26
N THR A 67 4.56 13.55 -16.74
CA THR A 67 5.65 12.93 -17.51
C THR A 67 5.78 11.47 -17.09
N LEU A 68 4.74 10.70 -17.42
CA LEU A 68 4.90 9.27 -17.61
C LEU A 68 4.98 9.10 -19.12
N GLU A 69 6.19 8.85 -19.61
CA GLU A 69 6.36 8.28 -20.95
C GLU A 69 5.47 7.03 -21.05
N LYS A 70 5.14 6.60 -22.27
CA LYS A 70 4.19 5.51 -22.60
C LYS A 70 4.52 4.12 -22.02
N GLU A 71 5.17 4.01 -20.87
CA GLU A 71 5.21 2.79 -20.09
C GLU A 71 3.78 2.42 -19.69
N GLU A 72 3.43 1.16 -19.87
CA GLU A 72 2.11 0.65 -19.51
C GLU A 72 2.04 0.57 -17.97
N LEU A 73 1.55 1.65 -17.37
CA LEU A 73 1.43 1.79 -15.93
C LEU A 73 0.04 1.36 -15.48
N TYR A 74 0.01 0.54 -14.42
CA TYR A 74 -1.21 -0.05 -13.91
C TYR A 74 -1.37 0.19 -12.42
N VAL A 75 -2.63 0.17 -11.98
CA VAL A 75 -3.03 0.33 -10.58
C VAL A 75 -3.83 -0.91 -10.18
N PRO A 76 -3.47 -1.60 -9.07
CA PRO A 76 -4.29 -2.69 -8.54
C PRO A 76 -5.68 -2.18 -8.14
N PHE A 77 -6.70 -3.02 -8.24
CA PHE A 77 -8.02 -2.65 -7.74
C PHE A 77 -8.02 -2.65 -6.21
N LEU A 78 -8.35 -1.52 -5.60
CA LEU A 78 -8.61 -1.42 -4.16
C LEU A 78 -10.11 -1.52 -3.91
N ILE A 79 -10.52 -2.45 -3.05
CA ILE A 79 -11.91 -2.62 -2.60
C ILE A 79 -11.92 -2.60 -1.08
N ILE A 80 -12.69 -1.69 -0.47
CA ILE A 80 -12.83 -1.56 0.98
C ILE A 80 -14.29 -1.74 1.36
N ASP A 81 -14.61 -2.81 2.09
CA ASP A 81 -15.99 -3.19 2.46
C ASP A 81 -16.97 -3.16 1.26
N GLY A 82 -16.51 -3.63 0.11
CA GLY A 82 -17.29 -3.67 -1.14
C GLY A 82 -17.35 -2.35 -1.90
N ILE A 83 -16.64 -1.30 -1.45
CA ILE A 83 -16.53 -0.02 -2.16
C ILE A 83 -15.21 -0.01 -2.94
N ALA A 84 -15.25 0.26 -4.24
CA ALA A 84 -14.06 0.44 -5.07
C ALA A 84 -13.79 1.94 -5.31
N PRO A 85 -13.04 2.63 -4.41
CA PRO A 85 -12.76 4.05 -4.60
C PRO A 85 -11.88 4.29 -5.82
N HIS A 86 -12.20 5.32 -6.60
CA HIS A 86 -11.27 5.83 -7.61
C HIS A 86 -10.23 6.72 -6.93
N VAL A 87 -9.23 6.09 -6.35
CA VAL A 87 -8.25 6.72 -5.45
C VAL A 87 -7.51 7.90 -6.09
N ALA A 88 -7.20 7.82 -7.38
CA ALA A 88 -6.50 8.86 -8.13
C ALA A 88 -7.26 10.20 -8.17
N THR A 89 -8.59 10.20 -8.07
CA THR A 89 -9.42 11.42 -8.08
C THR A 89 -9.74 11.95 -6.68
N LEU A 90 -9.34 11.25 -5.62
CA LEU A 90 -9.60 11.69 -4.25
C LEU A 90 -8.68 12.86 -3.88
N SER A 91 -9.27 13.93 -3.35
CA SER A 91 -8.50 15.04 -2.78
C SER A 91 -7.62 14.55 -1.63
N MET A 92 -6.49 15.23 -1.40
CA MET A 92 -5.58 14.90 -0.29
C MET A 92 -6.32 14.87 1.06
N SER A 93 -7.25 15.80 1.30
CA SER A 93 -8.09 15.81 2.51
C SER A 93 -8.94 14.55 2.64
N THR A 94 -9.48 14.04 1.54
CA THR A 94 -10.30 12.83 1.54
C THR A 94 -9.44 11.60 1.79
N ARG A 95 -8.26 11.51 1.15
CA ARG A 95 -7.30 10.42 1.36
C ARG A 95 -6.84 10.35 2.82
N SER A 96 -6.45 11.47 3.42
CA SER A 96 -6.12 11.53 4.84
C SER A 96 -7.27 11.09 5.74
N LYS A 97 -8.51 11.52 5.46
CA LYS A 97 -9.70 11.08 6.22
C LYS A 97 -9.97 9.59 6.10
N VAL A 98 -9.78 9.00 4.91
CA VAL A 98 -9.93 7.55 4.72
C VAL A 98 -8.94 6.81 5.60
N ARG A 99 -7.66 7.21 5.55
CA ARG A 99 -6.61 6.64 6.41
C ARG A 99 -6.94 6.80 7.89
N ASP A 100 -7.38 7.97 8.33
CA ASP A 100 -7.67 8.20 9.76
C ASP A 100 -8.89 7.40 10.25
N ILE A 101 -9.85 7.12 9.36
CA ILE A 101 -11.03 6.29 9.62
C ILE A 101 -10.63 4.81 9.72
N ILE A 102 -9.73 4.36 8.83
CA ILE A 102 -9.24 2.98 8.77
C ILE A 102 -7.94 2.90 9.57
N ARG A 103 -8.06 2.57 10.85
CA ARG A 103 -6.90 2.18 11.66
C ARG A 103 -6.68 0.67 11.51
N ASP A 104 -5.45 0.19 11.72
CA ASP A 104 -5.11 -1.24 11.64
C ASP A 104 -6.00 -2.12 12.55
N ASP A 105 -6.27 -1.65 13.76
CA ASP A 105 -7.21 -2.30 14.70
C ASP A 105 -8.65 -2.36 14.18
N GLY A 106 -9.02 -1.55 13.18
CA GLY A 106 -10.30 -1.52 12.50
C GLY A 106 -10.40 -2.49 11.31
N ILE A 107 -9.30 -3.12 10.90
CA ILE A 107 -9.26 -4.06 9.78
C ILE A 107 -9.49 -5.46 10.33
N LYS A 108 -10.51 -6.13 9.78
CA LYS A 108 -10.79 -7.54 10.03
C LYS A 108 -9.85 -8.43 9.23
N GLU A 109 -9.71 -8.14 7.94
CA GLU A 109 -9.01 -8.98 6.98
C GLU A 109 -8.54 -8.16 5.79
N VAL A 110 -7.36 -8.51 5.27
CA VAL A 110 -6.86 -8.07 3.97
C VAL A 110 -6.69 -9.32 3.11
N LEU A 111 -7.35 -9.37 1.96
CA LEU A 111 -7.19 -10.41 0.96
C LEU A 111 -6.53 -9.81 -0.27
N VAL A 112 -5.42 -10.42 -0.70
CA VAL A 112 -4.67 -10.00 -1.88
C VAL A 112 -4.80 -11.06 -2.95
N VAL A 113 -5.37 -10.67 -4.10
CA VAL A 113 -5.41 -11.47 -5.32
C VAL A 113 -4.32 -10.94 -6.23
N ASP A 114 -3.16 -11.60 -6.16
CA ASP A 114 -1.94 -11.27 -6.89
C ASP A 114 -1.96 -11.79 -8.33
N LYS A 115 -2.73 -12.85 -8.63
CA LYS A 115 -2.85 -13.45 -9.97
C LYS A 115 -4.29 -13.44 -10.46
N GLU A 116 -4.46 -13.29 -11.77
CA GLU A 116 -5.78 -13.36 -12.39
C GLU A 116 -6.40 -14.75 -12.15
N PRO A 117 -7.59 -14.85 -11.55
CA PRO A 117 -8.25 -16.14 -11.35
C PRO A 117 -8.68 -16.77 -12.69
N GLU A 118 -8.48 -18.07 -12.86
CA GLU A 118 -8.80 -18.79 -14.12
C GLU A 118 -10.26 -18.64 -14.58
N THR A 119 -11.19 -18.45 -13.63
CA THR A 119 -12.62 -18.31 -13.91
C THR A 119 -13.04 -16.88 -14.24
N TRP A 120 -12.11 -15.95 -14.28
CA TRP A 120 -12.38 -14.53 -14.53
C TRP A 120 -11.52 -14.05 -15.69
N TYR A 121 -12.13 -13.24 -16.56
CA TYR A 121 -11.45 -12.58 -17.66
C TYR A 121 -11.50 -11.07 -17.44
N ALA A 122 -10.34 -10.46 -17.27
CA ALA A 122 -10.18 -9.01 -17.28
C ALA A 122 -9.99 -8.52 -18.72
N ASN A 123 -10.72 -7.47 -19.11
CA ASN A 123 -10.54 -6.81 -20.40
C ASN A 123 -9.31 -5.88 -20.48
N LYS A 124 -8.51 -5.86 -19.41
CA LYS A 124 -7.28 -5.08 -19.22
C LYS A 124 -6.28 -5.94 -18.46
N VAL A 125 -5.00 -5.57 -18.52
CA VAL A 125 -3.95 -6.24 -17.75
C VAL A 125 -4.31 -6.25 -16.26
N PHE A 126 -4.26 -7.45 -15.66
CA PHE A 126 -4.63 -7.68 -14.28
C PHE A 126 -3.51 -7.24 -13.33
N ALA A 127 -3.60 -6.06 -12.75
CA ALA A 127 -2.58 -5.53 -11.84
C ALA A 127 -2.77 -5.97 -10.36
N GLY A 128 -3.64 -6.94 -10.11
CA GLY A 128 -3.96 -7.41 -8.76
C GLY A 128 -5.20 -6.74 -8.15
N ILE A 129 -5.69 -7.33 -7.06
CA ILE A 129 -6.80 -6.82 -6.25
C ILE A 129 -6.45 -6.89 -4.78
N VAL A 130 -6.73 -5.80 -4.07
CA VAL A 130 -6.64 -5.72 -2.63
C VAL A 130 -8.04 -5.52 -2.07
N LEU A 131 -8.53 -6.49 -1.31
CA LEU A 131 -9.80 -6.42 -0.61
C LEU A 131 -9.55 -6.22 0.87
N ILE A 132 -10.14 -5.16 1.42
CA ILE A 132 -10.07 -4.84 2.85
C ILE A 132 -11.46 -5.01 3.43
N THR A 133 -11.59 -5.87 4.43
CA THR A 133 -12.81 -6.01 5.23
C THR A 133 -12.60 -5.33 6.57
N LEU A 134 -13.51 -4.45 6.98
CA LEU A 134 -13.45 -3.77 8.27
C LEU A 134 -14.20 -4.59 9.34
N ASN A 135 -13.75 -4.48 10.58
CA ASN A 135 -14.38 -5.18 11.71
C ASN A 135 -15.59 -4.44 12.30
N ASN A 136 -15.85 -3.20 11.87
CA ASN A 136 -16.81 -2.31 12.51
C ASN A 136 -17.76 -1.64 11.51
N ARG A 137 -19.06 -2.00 11.60
CA ARG A 137 -20.14 -1.44 10.77
C ARG A 137 -20.26 0.08 10.85
N LYS A 138 -19.90 0.70 11.98
CA LYS A 138 -19.91 2.17 12.14
C LYS A 138 -18.82 2.80 11.26
N THR A 139 -17.65 2.19 11.21
CA THR A 139 -16.53 2.59 10.34
C THR A 139 -16.91 2.44 8.87
N SER A 140 -17.46 1.28 8.47
CA SER A 140 -17.95 1.03 7.11
C SER A 140 -18.95 2.10 6.65
N LYS A 141 -19.94 2.44 7.49
CA LYS A 141 -20.93 3.49 7.19
C LYS A 141 -20.31 4.88 7.03
N LYS A 142 -19.29 5.21 7.82
CA LYS A 142 -18.57 6.49 7.69
C LYS A 142 -17.79 6.54 6.38
N LEU A 143 -17.11 5.46 6.04
CA LEU A 143 -16.32 5.34 4.82
C LEU A 143 -17.22 5.44 3.57
N LEU A 144 -18.35 4.73 3.55
CA LEU A 144 -19.34 4.82 2.48
C LEU A 144 -19.77 6.26 2.22
N LYS A 145 -20.19 6.97 3.27
CA LYS A 145 -20.59 8.38 3.17
C LYS A 145 -19.47 9.32 2.71
N LEU A 146 -18.21 8.94 2.89
CA LEU A 146 -17.06 9.74 2.48
C LEU A 146 -16.71 9.50 1.02
N LEU A 147 -16.80 8.24 0.56
CA LEU A 147 -16.35 7.81 -0.77
C LEU A 147 -17.42 7.90 -1.86
N THR A 148 -18.70 8.04 -1.50
CA THR A 148 -19.82 8.11 -2.47
C THR A 148 -20.47 9.49 -2.56
N LYS A 149 -19.78 10.54 -2.12
CA LYS A 149 -20.22 11.94 -2.27
C LYS A 149 -19.52 12.56 -3.46
#